data_AF-A0A969R4F9-F1
#
_entry.id   AF-A0A969R4F9-F1
#
_cell.length_a   1.000
_cell.length_b   1.000
_cell.length_c   1.000
_cell.angle_alpha   90.00
_cell.angle_beta   90.00
_cell.angle_gamma   90.00
#
_symmetry.space_group_name_H-M   'P 1'
#
loop_
_entity.id
_entity.type
_entity.pdbx_description
1 polymer ?
#
loop_
_entity_poly.entity_id
_entity_poly.type
_entity_poly.pdbx_seq_one_letter_code
_entity_poly.pdbx_strand_id
1 'polypeptide(L)'
;MPIVDAEGEICAAIVCFQNIIDRKQAEALLAAYNRTLKAQVAKRTAELAQTNQQLAHAKEAAETANRAKTSFLANMSHELRTPLNAILGFAQLMRDEPEVTLAQRKNLQIINRSGEHLLELINNVLDLSKIEAGQIELIETHVDLTTLLETVEGMLTANGHES
;
A
#
# COMPACT_ATOMS: atom_id res chain seq x y z
N MET A 1 15.04 -41.62 61.85
CA MET A 1 15.46 -41.04 63.14
C MET A 1 16.03 -42.16 64.01
N PRO A 2 17.31 -42.09 64.42
CA PRO A 2 17.89 -43.09 65.32
C PRO A 2 17.30 -42.95 66.73
N ILE A 3 17.06 -44.08 67.38
CA ILE A 3 16.64 -44.18 68.77
C ILE A 3 17.86 -44.69 69.54
N VAL A 4 18.28 -43.91 70.52
CA VAL A 4 19.41 -44.20 71.41
C VAL A 4 18.90 -44.58 72.81
N ASP A 5 19.63 -45.45 73.50
CA ASP A 5 19.36 -45.81 74.90
C ASP A 5 19.84 -44.74 75.89
N ALA A 6 19.71 -45.03 77.19
CA ALA A 6 20.12 -44.16 78.28
C ALA A 6 21.65 -43.97 78.39
N GLU A 7 22.46 -44.81 77.73
CA GLU A 7 23.92 -44.72 77.67
C GLU A 7 24.41 -43.99 76.41
N GLY A 8 23.48 -43.67 75.50
CA GLY A 8 23.74 -42.93 74.26
C GLY A 8 24.09 -43.80 73.06
N GLU A 9 24.00 -45.12 73.18
CA GLU A 9 24.26 -46.04 72.08
C GLU A 9 23.01 -46.22 71.20
N ILE A 10 23.20 -46.36 69.88
CA ILE A 10 22.09 -46.48 68.92
C ILE A 10 21.55 -47.91 68.97
N CYS A 11 20.32 -48.07 69.46
CA CYS A 11 19.68 -49.39 69.57
C CYS A 11 18.76 -49.70 68.38
N ALA A 12 18.15 -48.67 67.77
CA ALA A 12 17.23 -48.84 66.65
C ALA A 12 17.18 -47.59 65.76
N ALA A 13 16.65 -47.72 64.55
CA ALA A 13 16.37 -46.59 63.67
C ALA A 13 14.99 -46.71 63.05
N ILE A 14 14.20 -45.64 63.15
CA ILE A 14 12.95 -45.51 62.41
C ILE A 14 13.28 -44.95 61.03
N VAL A 15 12.91 -45.69 59.99
CA VAL A 15 13.00 -45.26 58.60
C VAL A 15 11.59 -45.27 58.01
N CYS A 16 11.16 -44.14 57.46
CA CYS A 16 9.91 -44.03 56.71
C CYS A 16 10.23 -43.91 55.22
N PHE A 17 9.56 -44.73 54.41
CA PHE A 17 9.64 -44.64 52.95
C PHE A 17 8.29 -44.16 52.44
N GLN A 18 8.30 -43.08 51.67
CA GLN A 18 7.12 -42.66 50.89
C GLN A 18 7.25 -43.18 49.46
N ASN A 19 6.16 -43.70 48.93
CA ASN A 19 6.09 -44.02 47.51
C ASN A 19 6.08 -42.71 46.70
N ILE A 20 7.06 -42.54 45.82
CA ILE A 20 7.23 -41.35 44.98
C ILE A 20 7.13 -41.66 43.49
N ILE A 21 6.74 -42.88 43.12
CA ILE A 21 6.74 -43.36 41.73
C ILE A 21 5.85 -42.46 40.87
N ASP A 22 4.60 -42.26 41.30
CA ASP A 22 3.62 -41.45 40.55
C ASP A 22 4.08 -40.00 40.37
N ARG A 23 4.61 -39.39 41.43
CA ARG A 23 5.15 -38.03 41.39
C ARG A 23 6.34 -37.92 40.43
N LYS A 24 7.26 -38.88 40.48
CA LYS A 24 8.45 -38.90 39.60
C LYS A 24 8.07 -39.13 38.13
N GLN A 25 7.05 -39.95 37.87
CA GLN A 25 6.52 -40.13 36.52
C GLN A 25 5.83 -38.86 35.99
N ALA A 26 5.04 -38.17 36.82
CA ALA A 26 4.42 -36.90 36.45
C ALA A 26 5.46 -35.79 36.17
N GLU A 27 6.49 -35.68 37.01
CA GLU A 27 7.63 -34.76 36.80
C GLU A 27 8.34 -35.04 35.46
N ALA A 28 8.61 -36.31 35.15
CA ALA A 28 9.25 -36.71 33.90
C ALA A 28 8.38 -36.40 32.67
N LEU A 29 7.07 -36.66 32.74
CA LEU A 29 6.13 -36.36 31.67
C LEU A 29 6.03 -34.86 31.41
N LEU A 30 5.91 -34.05 32.46
CA LEU A 30 5.90 -32.58 32.34
C LEU A 30 7.21 -32.04 31.76
N ALA A 31 8.36 -32.59 32.17
CA ALA A 31 9.65 -32.20 31.63
C ALA A 31 9.77 -32.53 30.13
N ALA A 32 9.31 -33.71 29.71
CA ALA A 32 9.26 -34.10 28.31
C ALA A 32 8.32 -33.20 27.50
N TYR A 33 7.11 -32.94 28.01
CA TYR A 33 6.14 -32.07 27.37
C TYR A 33 6.66 -30.62 27.21
N ASN A 34 7.26 -30.06 28.27
CA ASN A 34 7.87 -28.74 28.22
C ASN A 34 9.03 -28.64 27.22
N ARG A 35 9.85 -29.70 27.08
CA ARG A 35 10.90 -29.74 26.06
C ARG A 35 10.31 -29.71 24.66
N THR A 36 9.29 -30.52 24.40
CA THR A 36 8.59 -30.57 23.11
C THR A 36 7.95 -29.22 22.78
N LEU A 37 7.22 -28.61 23.72
CA LEU A 37 6.62 -27.30 23.53
C LEU A 37 7.67 -26.23 23.23
N LYS A 38 8.77 -26.18 23.99
CA LYS A 38 9.86 -25.23 23.73
C LYS A 38 10.45 -25.40 22.33
N ALA A 39 10.65 -26.65 21.89
CA ALA A 39 11.14 -26.93 20.54
C ALA A 39 10.14 -26.50 19.46
N GLN A 40 8.84 -26.73 19.67
CA GLN A 40 7.79 -26.30 18.75
C GLN A 40 7.69 -24.77 18.68
N VAL A 41 7.72 -24.08 19.81
CA VAL A 41 7.72 -22.61 19.86
C VAL A 41 8.93 -22.06 19.13
N ALA A 42 10.14 -22.56 19.44
CA ALA A 42 11.36 -22.12 18.77
C ALA A 42 11.30 -22.32 17.24
N LYS A 43 10.79 -23.47 16.79
CA LYS A 43 10.58 -23.75 15.36
C LYS A 43 9.60 -22.76 14.73
N ARG A 44 8.44 -22.56 15.35
CA ARG A 44 7.40 -21.63 14.84
C ARG A 44 7.90 -20.18 14.84
N THR A 45 8.65 -19.77 15.85
CA THR A 45 9.25 -18.42 15.91
C THR A 45 10.27 -18.23 14.77
N ALA A 46 11.09 -19.24 14.48
CA ALA A 46 12.03 -19.18 13.36
C ALA A 46 11.31 -19.12 12.01
N GLU A 47 10.27 -19.94 11.81
CA GLU A 47 9.43 -19.91 10.60
C GLU A 47 8.78 -18.53 10.43
N LEU A 48 8.17 -17.98 11.48
CA LEU A 48 7.55 -16.64 11.46
C LEU A 48 8.57 -15.54 11.15
N ALA A 49 9.76 -15.59 11.75
CA ALA A 49 10.81 -14.61 11.48
C ALA A 49 11.25 -14.64 10.01
N GLN A 50 11.41 -15.84 9.44
CA GLN A 50 11.75 -16.00 8.03
C GLN A 50 10.64 -15.48 7.11
N THR A 51 9.38 -15.82 7.38
CA THR A 51 8.24 -15.32 6.59
C THR A 51 8.12 -13.81 6.68
N ASN A 52 8.29 -13.22 7.87
CA ASN A 52 8.26 -11.76 8.03
C ASN A 52 9.37 -11.07 7.25
N GLN A 53 10.58 -11.64 7.22
CA GLN A 53 11.68 -11.09 6.43
C GLN A 53 11.37 -11.16 4.93
N GLN A 54 10.86 -12.29 4.44
CA GLN A 54 10.44 -12.43 3.04
C GLN A 54 9.34 -11.44 2.67
N LEU A 55 8.36 -11.26 3.55
CA LEU A 55 7.28 -10.30 3.37
C LEU A 55 7.80 -8.87 3.32
N ALA A 56 8.74 -8.51 4.20
CA ALA A 56 9.36 -7.19 4.21
C ALA A 56 10.09 -6.89 2.89
N HIS A 57 10.90 -7.84 2.40
CA HIS A 57 11.58 -7.68 1.11
C HIS A 57 10.60 -7.59 -0.07
N ALA A 58 9.55 -8.42 -0.09
CA ALA A 58 8.54 -8.37 -1.14
C ALA A 58 7.79 -7.04 -1.13
N LYS A 59 7.46 -6.50 0.06
CA LYS A 59 6.84 -5.20 0.22
C LYS A 59 7.74 -4.07 -0.29
N GLU A 60 9.01 -4.04 0.10
CA GLU A 60 9.97 -3.02 -0.34
C GLU A 60 10.16 -3.03 -1.87
N ALA A 61 10.24 -4.22 -2.47
CA ALA A 61 10.33 -4.38 -3.92
C ALA A 61 9.06 -3.84 -4.62
N ALA A 62 7.88 -4.17 -4.09
CA ALA A 62 6.60 -3.68 -4.62
C ALA A 62 6.48 -2.16 -4.52
N GLU A 63 6.84 -1.56 -3.38
CA GLU A 63 6.82 -0.11 -3.19
C GLU A 63 7.80 0.60 -4.13
N THR A 64 9.00 0.05 -4.32
CA THR A 64 9.99 0.61 -5.25
C THR A 64 9.51 0.55 -6.69
N ALA A 65 8.90 -0.57 -7.10
CA ALA A 65 8.30 -0.70 -8.43
C ALA A 65 7.16 0.32 -8.63
N ASN A 66 6.32 0.53 -7.61
CA ASN A 66 5.20 1.46 -7.69
C ASN A 66 5.66 2.93 -7.79
N ARG A 67 6.70 3.31 -7.02
CA ARG A 67 7.34 4.63 -7.14
C ARG A 67 7.95 4.83 -8.52
N ALA A 68 8.64 3.83 -9.06
CA ALA A 68 9.22 3.89 -10.40
C ALA A 68 8.15 4.03 -11.49
N LYS A 69 7.05 3.26 -11.40
CA LYS A 69 5.88 3.36 -12.30
C LYS A 69 5.30 4.77 -12.28
N THR A 70 5.08 5.32 -11.09
CA THR A 70 4.48 6.67 -10.94
C THR A 70 5.38 7.75 -11.51
N SER A 71 6.68 7.71 -11.19
CA SER A 71 7.65 8.67 -11.74
C SER A 71 7.77 8.56 -13.26
N PHE A 72 7.76 7.34 -13.81
CA PHE A 72 7.80 7.13 -15.25
C PHE A 72 6.59 7.75 -15.94
N LEU A 73 5.37 7.48 -15.43
CA LEU A 73 4.14 8.02 -16.01
C LEU A 73 4.08 9.54 -15.89
N ALA A 74 4.49 10.11 -14.75
CA ALA A 74 4.57 11.56 -14.56
C ALA A 74 5.47 12.22 -15.61
N ASN A 75 6.69 11.71 -15.79
CA ASN A 75 7.63 12.23 -16.78
C ASN A 75 7.06 12.10 -18.20
N MET A 76 6.47 10.96 -18.55
CA MET A 76 5.90 10.76 -19.87
C MET A 76 4.72 11.68 -20.15
N SER A 77 3.87 11.95 -19.16
CA SER A 77 2.79 12.92 -19.34
C SER A 77 3.32 14.33 -19.62
N HIS A 78 4.36 14.77 -18.92
CA HIS A 78 4.98 16.08 -19.18
C HIS A 78 5.59 16.14 -20.60
N GLU A 79 6.30 15.09 -21.02
CA GLU A 79 6.88 15.02 -22.36
C GLU A 79 5.84 14.94 -23.48
N LEU A 80 4.67 14.34 -23.23
CA LEU A 80 3.57 14.26 -24.19
C LEU A 80 2.76 15.57 -24.25
N ARG A 81 2.56 16.25 -23.12
CA ARG A 81 1.81 17.52 -23.06
C ARG A 81 2.40 18.61 -23.94
N THR A 82 3.72 18.75 -23.94
CA THR A 82 4.40 19.80 -24.71
C THR A 82 4.15 19.73 -26.23
N PRO A 83 4.45 18.62 -26.93
CA PRO A 83 4.18 18.51 -28.36
C PRO A 83 2.67 18.49 -28.67
N LEU A 84 1.84 17.92 -27.79
CA LEU A 84 0.40 17.87 -27.99
C LEU A 84 -0.23 19.26 -27.90
N ASN A 85 0.17 20.07 -26.91
CA ASN A 85 -0.25 21.45 -26.80
C ASN A 85 0.22 22.30 -27.99
N ALA A 86 1.42 22.02 -28.54
CA ALA A 86 1.86 22.66 -29.76
C ALA A 86 0.95 22.31 -30.95
N ILE A 87 0.62 21.02 -31.14
CA ILE A 87 -0.30 20.56 -32.21
C ILE A 87 -1.68 21.20 -32.06
N LEU A 88 -2.24 21.24 -30.85
CA LEU A 88 -3.53 21.86 -30.57
C LEU A 88 -3.50 23.37 -30.84
N GLY A 89 -2.43 24.05 -30.40
CA GLY A 89 -2.23 25.48 -30.65
C GLY A 89 -2.14 25.79 -32.14
N PHE A 90 -1.38 25.02 -32.92
CA PHE A 90 -1.33 25.18 -34.37
C PHE A 90 -2.68 24.88 -35.03
N ALA A 91 -3.39 23.84 -34.59
CA ALA A 91 -4.71 23.50 -35.12
C ALA A 91 -5.74 24.62 -34.85
N GLN A 92 -5.67 25.28 -33.70
CA GLN A 92 -6.49 26.45 -33.38
C GLN A 92 -6.12 27.65 -34.25
N LEU A 93 -4.83 27.98 -34.39
CA LEU A 93 -4.38 29.08 -35.25
C LEU A 93 -4.83 28.89 -36.70
N MET A 94 -4.66 27.68 -37.25
CA MET A 94 -5.11 27.37 -38.61
C MET A 94 -6.62 27.49 -38.75
N ARG A 95 -7.41 27.09 -37.75
CA ARG A 95 -8.87 27.16 -37.81
C ARG A 95 -9.37 28.60 -37.99
N ASP A 96 -8.64 29.57 -37.49
CA ASP A 96 -9.03 30.98 -37.48
C ASP A 96 -8.56 31.72 -38.76
N GLU A 97 -7.84 31.04 -39.66
CA GLU A 97 -7.41 31.63 -40.93
C GLU A 97 -8.56 31.75 -41.96
N PRO A 98 -8.58 32.82 -42.78
CA PRO A 98 -9.66 33.08 -43.75
C PRO A 98 -9.73 32.06 -44.89
N GLU A 99 -8.60 31.45 -45.26
CA GLU A 99 -8.50 30.55 -46.43
C GLU A 99 -8.86 29.09 -46.12
N VAL A 100 -9.26 28.77 -44.88
CA VAL A 100 -9.58 27.39 -44.49
C VAL A 100 -10.95 26.96 -45.00
N THR A 101 -10.94 25.93 -45.84
CA THR A 101 -12.14 25.29 -46.38
C THR A 101 -12.97 24.59 -45.28
N LEU A 102 -14.27 24.40 -45.53
CA LEU A 102 -15.17 23.65 -44.63
C LEU A 102 -14.65 22.24 -44.29
N ALA A 103 -14.05 21.55 -45.27
CA ALA A 103 -13.47 20.23 -45.06
C ALA A 103 -12.24 20.28 -44.12
N GLN A 104 -11.37 21.28 -44.29
CA GLN A 104 -10.22 21.49 -43.41
C GLN A 104 -10.66 21.88 -41.99
N ARG A 105 -11.68 22.75 -41.83
CA ARG A 105 -12.26 23.06 -40.51
C ARG A 105 -12.73 21.80 -39.78
N LYS A 106 -13.44 20.90 -40.48
CA LYS A 106 -13.90 19.63 -39.91
C LYS A 106 -12.72 18.75 -39.45
N ASN A 107 -11.66 18.67 -40.25
CA ASN A 107 -10.46 17.92 -39.87
C ASN A 107 -9.74 18.54 -38.65
N LEU A 108 -9.60 19.87 -38.61
CA LEU A 108 -9.02 20.59 -37.47
C LEU A 108 -9.85 20.40 -36.19
N GLN A 109 -11.17 20.32 -36.30
CA GLN A 109 -12.05 20.04 -35.17
C GLN A 109 -11.89 18.60 -34.66
N ILE A 110 -11.68 17.63 -35.56
CA ILE A 110 -11.37 16.23 -35.19
C ILE A 110 -10.01 16.16 -34.48
N ILE A 111 -8.99 16.87 -34.98
CA ILE A 111 -7.65 16.93 -34.35
C ILE A 111 -7.76 17.49 -32.93
N ASN A 112 -8.46 18.61 -32.75
CA ASN A 112 -8.66 19.23 -31.44
C ASN A 112 -9.35 18.28 -30.45
N ARG A 113 -10.52 17.74 -30.82
CA ARG A 113 -11.27 16.82 -29.96
C ARG A 113 -10.46 15.57 -29.59
N SER A 114 -9.70 15.02 -30.53
CA SER A 114 -8.87 13.84 -30.29
C SER A 114 -7.69 14.16 -29.37
N GLY A 115 -7.07 15.34 -29.51
CA GLY A 115 -5.97 15.76 -28.66
C GLY A 115 -6.41 16.09 -27.24
N GLU A 116 -7.56 16.76 -27.06
CA GLU A 116 -8.19 16.99 -25.76
C GLU A 116 -8.51 15.67 -25.05
N HIS A 117 -9.13 14.72 -25.78
CA HIS A 117 -9.44 13.42 -25.21
C HIS A 117 -8.18 12.63 -24.80
N LEU A 118 -7.11 12.71 -25.59
CA LEU A 118 -5.84 12.08 -25.24
C LEU A 118 -5.21 12.70 -23.97
N LEU A 119 -5.27 14.03 -23.83
CA LEU A 119 -4.82 14.72 -22.61
C LEU A 119 -5.60 14.25 -21.39
N GLU A 120 -6.93 14.13 -21.51
CA GLU A 120 -7.79 13.65 -20.43
C GLU A 120 -7.43 12.21 -20.03
N LEU A 121 -7.24 11.31 -20.99
CA LEU A 121 -6.81 9.94 -20.72
C LEU A 121 -5.44 9.89 -20.01
N ILE A 122 -4.48 10.70 -20.45
CA ILE A 122 -3.16 10.79 -19.81
C ILE A 122 -3.30 11.29 -18.37
N ASN A 123 -4.14 12.29 -18.12
CA ASN A 123 -4.39 12.82 -16.78
C ASN A 123 -5.02 11.78 -15.87
N ASN A 124 -6.04 11.05 -16.35
CA ASN A 124 -6.69 9.99 -15.59
C ASN A 124 -5.71 8.87 -15.20
N VAL A 125 -4.79 8.49 -16.09
CA VAL A 125 -3.74 7.49 -15.80
C VAL A 125 -2.76 8.01 -14.74
N LEU A 126 -2.39 9.28 -14.79
CA LEU A 126 -1.54 9.90 -13.77
C LEU A 126 -2.22 9.93 -12.41
N ASP A 127 -3.46 10.36 -12.35
CA ASP A 127 -4.20 10.49 -11.09
C ASP A 127 -4.40 9.12 -10.45
N LEU A 128 -4.75 8.09 -11.23
CA LEU A 128 -4.79 6.71 -10.76
C LEU A 128 -3.43 6.26 -10.20
N SER A 129 -2.33 6.59 -10.87
CA SER A 129 -0.99 6.22 -10.42
C SER A 129 -0.61 6.90 -9.09
N LYS A 130 -1.00 8.16 -8.90
CA LYS A 130 -0.82 8.87 -7.62
C LYS A 130 -1.66 8.26 -6.50
N ILE A 131 -2.90 7.83 -6.79
CA ILE A 131 -3.77 7.12 -5.83
C ILE A 131 -3.11 5.82 -5.39
N GLU A 132 -2.68 4.99 -6.35
CA GLU A 132 -2.01 3.72 -6.08
C GLU A 132 -0.72 3.89 -5.27
N ALA A 133 -0.02 5.02 -5.44
CA ALA A 133 1.18 5.37 -4.69
C ALA A 133 0.91 6.05 -3.33
N GLY A 134 -0.35 6.32 -2.99
CA GLY A 134 -0.72 7.05 -1.77
C GLY A 134 -0.26 8.52 -1.77
N GLN A 135 -0.05 9.10 -2.95
CA GLN A 135 0.48 10.46 -3.15
C GLN A 135 -0.61 11.51 -3.36
N ILE A 136 -1.89 11.18 -3.16
CA ILE A 136 -2.95 12.18 -3.13
C ILE A 136 -2.96 12.83 -1.75
N GLU A 137 -2.58 14.11 -1.71
CA GLU A 137 -2.78 14.97 -0.54
C GLU A 137 -4.16 15.62 -0.62
N LEU A 138 -4.96 15.45 0.43
CA LEU A 138 -6.21 16.19 0.59
C LEU A 138 -5.87 17.61 1.02
N ILE A 139 -6.16 18.59 0.16
CA ILE A 139 -5.96 20.00 0.49
C ILE A 139 -7.28 20.56 1.03
N GLU A 140 -7.41 20.62 2.34
CA GLU A 140 -8.55 21.28 3.00
C GLU A 140 -8.36 22.80 2.92
N THR A 141 -9.22 23.46 2.15
CA THR A 141 -9.26 24.93 2.03
C THR A 141 -10.67 25.44 2.22
N HIS A 142 -10.80 26.68 2.70
CA HIS A 142 -12.11 27.34 2.78
C HIS A 142 -12.57 27.68 1.35
N VAL A 143 -13.64 27.03 0.90
CA VAL A 143 -14.25 27.29 -0.40
C VAL A 143 -15.51 28.12 -0.20
N ASP A 144 -15.61 29.26 -0.87
CA ASP A 144 -16.86 30.00 -1.00
C ASP A 144 -17.76 29.27 -2.00
N LEU A 145 -18.80 28.61 -1.47
CA LEU A 145 -19.72 27.81 -2.27
C LEU A 145 -20.51 28.67 -3.26
N THR A 146 -20.82 29.93 -2.92
CA THR A 146 -21.58 30.83 -3.79
C THR A 146 -20.74 31.20 -5.00
N THR A 147 -19.49 31.61 -4.80
CA THR A 147 -18.57 31.94 -5.91
C THR A 147 -18.27 30.72 -6.79
N LEU A 148 -18.14 29.54 -6.19
CA LEU A 148 -17.95 28.29 -6.94
C LEU A 148 -19.14 28.00 -7.86
N LEU A 149 -20.36 28.12 -7.33
CA LEU A 149 -21.59 27.86 -8.09
C LEU A 149 -21.79 28.89 -9.21
N GLU A 150 -21.52 30.17 -8.95
CA GLU A 150 -21.57 31.23 -9.97
C GLU A 150 -20.55 30.98 -11.10
N THR A 151 -19.35 30.50 -10.75
CA THR A 151 -18.32 30.15 -11.73
C THR A 151 -18.76 28.98 -12.62
N VAL A 152 -19.35 27.93 -12.02
CA VAL A 152 -19.85 26.76 -12.75
C VAL A 152 -21.04 27.14 -13.64
N GLU A 153 -21.96 27.98 -13.15
CA GLU A 153 -23.08 28.49 -13.93
C GLU A 153 -22.60 29.31 -15.14
N GLY A 154 -21.61 30.18 -14.94
CA GLY A 154 -20.98 30.94 -16.03
C GLY A 154 -20.34 30.04 -17.10
N MET A 155 -19.64 28.98 -16.70
CA MET A 155 -19.04 28.02 -17.63
C MET A 155 -20.09 27.22 -18.43
N LEU A 156 -21.18 26.80 -17.78
CA LEU A 156 -22.25 26.04 -18.41
C LEU A 156 -23.07 26.89 -19.38
N THR A 157 -23.28 28.16 -19.06
CA THR A 157 -24.03 29.11 -19.92
C THR A 157 -23.20 29.60 -21.11
N ALA A 158 -21.88 29.77 -20.96
CA ALA A 158 -20.98 30.14 -22.05
C ALA A 158 -20.90 29.08 -23.17
N ASN A 159 -20.88 27.79 -22.81
CA ASN A 159 -20.89 26.69 -23.79
C ASN A 159 -22.26 26.49 -24.48
N GLY A 160 -23.33 27.14 -24.00
CA GLY A 160 -24.66 27.10 -24.61
C GLY A 160 -24.87 28.09 -25.76
N HIS A 161 -23.93 29.01 -26.01
CA HIS A 161 -24.05 30.04 -27.05
C HIS A 161 -23.27 29.75 -28.35
N GLU A 162 -22.60 28.59 -28.47
CA GLU A 162 -21.91 28.16 -29.71
C GLU A 162 -22.58 26.98 -30.44
N SER A 163 -23.89 26.73 -30.25
CA SER A 163 -24.67 25.76 -31.06
C SER A 163 -25.59 26.44 -32.07
#